data_AF-A0A962IG41-F1
#
_entry.id   AF-A0A962IG41-F1
#
_cell.length_a   1.000
_cell.length_b   1.000
_cell.length_c   1.000
_cell.angle_alpha   90.00
_cell.angle_beta   90.00
_cell.angle_gamma   90.00
#
_symmetry.space_group_name_H-M   'P 1'
#
loop_
_entity.id
_entity.type
_entity.pdbx_description
1 polymer ?
#
loop_
_entity_poly.entity_id
_entity_poly.type
_entity_poly.pdbx_seq_one_letter_code
_entity_poly.pdbx_strand_id
1 'polypeptide(L)'
;NIGFAKWVEPDNPALDERLEECWELLDVGRPTVPFRLENEFRSNPFLRTHIPEVIRKAEEVAGRELNTPTEVFATLRIWKDTEYD
;
A
#
# COMPACT_ATOMS: atom_id res chain seq x y z
N ASN A 1 6.26 0.84 -4.66
CA ASN A 1 5.02 0.15 -4.25
C ASN A 1 5.06 -0.32 -2.80
N ILE A 2 5.86 -1.33 -2.44
CA ILE A 2 5.88 -1.84 -1.04
C ILE A 2 6.36 -0.76 -0.05
N GLY A 3 7.36 0.04 -0.40
CA GLY A 3 7.82 1.13 0.48
C GLY A 3 6.73 2.17 0.77
N PHE A 4 5.99 2.63 -0.24
CA PHE A 4 4.83 3.50 -0.03
C PHE A 4 3.75 2.81 0.82
N ALA A 5 3.47 1.53 0.54
CA ALA A 5 2.50 0.78 1.33
C ALA A 5 2.91 0.68 2.82
N LYS A 6 4.21 0.58 3.13
CA LYS A 6 4.73 0.64 4.50
C LYS A 6 4.60 2.03 5.15
N TRP A 7 4.56 3.10 4.36
CA TRP A 7 4.23 4.43 4.90
C TRP A 7 2.74 4.56 5.25
N VAL A 8 1.87 3.91 4.47
CA VAL A 8 0.41 3.91 4.69
C VAL A 8 0.01 2.97 5.83
N GLU A 9 0.53 1.75 5.84
CA GLU A 9 0.23 0.68 6.81
C GLU A 9 1.53 0.07 7.37
N PRO A 10 2.29 0.77 8.24
CA PRO A 10 3.59 0.29 8.74
C PRO A 10 3.49 -1.07 9.46
N ASP A 11 2.40 -1.28 10.18
CA ASP A 11 2.15 -2.46 11.01
C ASP A 11 1.43 -3.59 10.26
N ASN A 12 1.24 -3.49 8.94
CA ASN A 12 0.65 -4.59 8.16
C ASN A 12 1.69 -5.69 7.90
N PRO A 13 1.56 -6.88 8.53
CA PRO A 13 2.55 -7.95 8.39
C PRO A 13 2.59 -8.55 6.98
N ALA A 14 1.49 -8.44 6.21
CA ALA A 14 1.48 -8.90 4.82
C ALA A 14 2.44 -8.11 3.93
N LEU A 15 2.85 -6.90 4.33
CA LEU A 15 3.87 -6.14 3.63
C LEU A 15 5.27 -6.68 3.84
N ASP A 16 5.56 -7.22 5.03
CA ASP A 16 6.86 -7.85 5.32
C ASP A 16 6.98 -9.18 4.58
N GLU A 17 5.93 -10.02 4.65
CA GLU A 17 5.84 -11.27 3.87
C GLU A 17 6.07 -10.99 2.38
N ARG A 18 5.38 -9.99 1.82
CA ARG A 18 5.51 -9.60 0.41
C ARG A 18 6.91 -9.11 0.07
N LEU A 19 7.56 -8.39 0.98
CA LEU A 19 8.90 -7.84 0.78
C LEU A 19 9.93 -8.98 0.75
N GLU A 20 9.85 -9.91 1.71
CA GLU A 20 10.69 -11.11 1.76
C GLU A 20 10.54 -11.96 0.49
N GLU A 21 9.31 -12.28 0.07
CA GLU A 21 9.05 -13.00 -1.19
C GLU A 21 9.68 -12.31 -2.41
N CYS A 22 9.61 -10.97 -2.47
CA CYS A 22 10.22 -10.22 -3.56
C CYS A 22 11.74 -10.30 -3.53
N TRP A 23 12.35 -10.20 -2.35
CA TRP A 23 13.81 -10.32 -2.20
C TRP A 23 14.31 -11.71 -2.58
N GLU A 24 13.63 -12.77 -2.15
CA GLU A 24 13.97 -14.14 -2.53
C GLU A 24 13.95 -14.34 -4.05
N LEU A 25 12.94 -13.79 -4.74
CA LEU A 25 12.86 -13.86 -6.20
C LEU A 25 13.98 -13.06 -6.88
N LEU A 26 14.27 -11.85 -6.38
CA LEU A 26 15.30 -10.99 -6.94
C LEU A 26 16.72 -11.56 -6.73
N ASP A 27 16.98 -12.20 -5.58
CA ASP A 27 18.27 -12.82 -5.27
C ASP A 27 18.62 -13.95 -6.26
N VAL A 28 17.61 -14.70 -6.71
CA VAL A 28 17.78 -15.72 -7.75
C VAL A 28 17.58 -15.18 -9.18
N GLY A 29 17.56 -13.85 -9.35
CA GLY A 29 17.44 -13.19 -10.66
C GLY A 29 16.09 -13.41 -11.36
N ARG A 30 15.03 -13.74 -10.62
CA ARG A 30 13.68 -13.92 -11.16
C ARG A 30 12.84 -12.65 -11.02
N PRO A 31 11.92 -12.41 -11.98
CA PRO A 31 10.96 -11.31 -11.86
C PRO A 31 10.01 -11.53 -10.67
N THR A 32 9.54 -10.44 -10.07
CA THR A 32 8.54 -10.45 -8.97
C THR A 32 7.10 -10.63 -9.45
N VAL A 33 6.94 -10.91 -10.75
CA VAL A 33 5.68 -11.19 -11.44
C VAL A 33 5.80 -12.53 -12.18
N PRO A 34 4.69 -13.27 -12.37
CA PRO A 34 3.33 -12.97 -11.88
C PRO A 34 3.20 -13.21 -10.36
N PHE A 35 2.25 -12.50 -9.73
CA PHE A 35 1.88 -12.72 -8.33
C PHE A 35 0.37 -12.98 -8.23
N ARG A 36 -0.07 -13.57 -7.11
CA ARG A 36 -1.49 -13.83 -6.86
C ARG A 36 -2.21 -12.55 -6.48
N LEU A 37 -3.37 -12.29 -7.11
CA LEU A 37 -4.19 -11.11 -6.80
C LEU A 37 -4.61 -11.06 -5.31
N GLU A 38 -4.80 -12.22 -4.69
CA GLU A 38 -5.06 -12.36 -3.25
C GLU A 38 -4.00 -11.65 -2.38
N ASN A 39 -2.72 -11.72 -2.78
CA ASN A 39 -1.63 -11.07 -2.04
C ASN A 39 -1.73 -9.54 -2.14
N GLU A 40 -2.24 -9.00 -3.25
CA GLU A 40 -2.46 -7.55 -3.39
C GLU A 40 -3.59 -7.05 -2.50
N PHE A 41 -4.68 -7.80 -2.33
CA PHE A 41 -5.74 -7.41 -1.39
C PHE A 41 -5.25 -7.33 0.07
N ARG A 42 -4.20 -8.08 0.41
CA ARG A 42 -3.59 -8.08 1.76
C ARG A 42 -2.60 -6.94 1.96
N SER A 43 -1.95 -6.44 0.91
CA SER A 43 -0.78 -5.55 1.04
C SER A 43 -0.89 -4.22 0.28
N ASN A 44 -1.77 -4.12 -0.72
CA ASN A 44 -1.84 -2.93 -1.57
C ASN A 44 -2.78 -1.87 -0.97
N PRO A 45 -2.28 -0.69 -0.56
CA PRO A 45 -3.11 0.32 0.10
C PRO A 45 -4.22 0.85 -0.81
N PHE A 46 -4.03 0.83 -2.14
CA PHE A 46 -5.03 1.27 -3.11
C PHE A 46 -6.24 0.32 -3.20
N LEU A 47 -6.08 -0.95 -2.81
CA LEU A 47 -7.17 -1.92 -2.75
C LEU A 47 -7.79 -2.02 -1.35
N ARG A 48 -7.23 -1.29 -0.38
CA ARG A 48 -7.55 -1.37 1.05
C ARG A 48 -8.15 -0.06 1.58
N THR A 49 -8.73 0.75 0.70
CA THR A 49 -9.33 2.06 1.00
C THR A 49 -10.55 2.01 1.93
N HIS A 50 -11.03 0.81 2.28
CA HIS A 50 -12.09 0.57 3.25
C HIS A 50 -11.56 0.17 4.63
N ILE A 51 -10.25 -0.02 4.78
CA ILE A 51 -9.63 -0.43 6.04
C ILE A 51 -9.44 0.79 6.94
N PRO A 52 -9.89 0.77 8.21
CA PRO A 52 -9.83 1.92 9.11
C PRO A 52 -8.43 2.53 9.25
N GLU A 53 -7.38 1.71 9.30
CA GLU A 53 -5.99 2.15 9.39
C GLU A 53 -5.57 2.96 8.16
N VAL A 54 -5.93 2.49 6.96
CA VAL A 54 -5.64 3.17 5.69
C VAL A 54 -6.40 4.49 5.60
N ILE A 55 -7.68 4.50 6.01
CA ILE A 55 -8.51 5.70 6.02
C ILE A 55 -7.89 6.74 6.94
N ARG A 56 -7.61 6.38 8.19
CA ARG A 56 -6.97 7.26 9.18
C ARG A 56 -5.66 7.84 8.66
N LYS A 57 -4.82 7.02 8.02
CA LYS A 57 -3.55 7.51 7.48
C LYS A 57 -3.75 8.48 6.33
N ALA A 58 -4.72 8.22 5.46
CA ALA A 58 -5.08 9.15 4.40
C ALA A 58 -5.66 10.46 4.95
N GLU A 59 -6.47 10.42 6.01
CA GLU A 59 -7.02 11.60 6.67
C GLU A 59 -5.93 12.45 7.34
N GLU A 60 -4.93 11.83 7.98
CA GLU A 60 -3.76 12.51 8.52
C GLU A 60 -3.02 13.31 7.45
N VAL A 61 -2.82 12.71 6.28
CA VAL A 61 -2.15 13.35 5.14
C VAL A 61 -3.03 14.43 4.51
N ALA A 62 -4.33 14.19 4.39
CA ALA A 62 -5.27 15.16 3.82
C ALA A 62 -5.53 16.36 4.75
N GLY A 63 -5.28 16.22 6.05
CA GLY A 63 -5.64 17.21 7.07
C GLY A 63 -7.16 17.40 7.23
N ARG A 64 -7.97 16.43 6.79
CA ARG A 64 -9.44 16.45 6.86
C ARG A 64 -10.00 15.02 6.85
N GLU A 65 -11.23 14.88 7.32
CA GLU A 65 -11.98 13.62 7.19
C GLU A 65 -12.28 13.27 5.72
N LEU A 66 -12.23 11.98 5.42
CA LEU A 66 -12.50 11.41 4.10
C LEU A 66 -13.69 10.46 4.21
N ASN A 67 -14.80 10.82 3.57
CA ASN A 67 -16.09 10.16 3.79
C ASN A 67 -16.34 9.00 2.81
N THR A 68 -15.50 8.84 1.79
CA THR A 68 -15.67 7.82 0.76
C THR A 68 -14.37 7.09 0.44
N PRO A 69 -14.43 5.79 0.06
CA PRO A 69 -13.25 5.06 -0.43
C PRO A 69 -12.59 5.72 -1.65
N THR A 70 -13.36 6.47 -2.45
CA THR A 70 -12.83 7.22 -3.60
C THR A 70 -11.97 8.41 -3.16
N GLU A 71 -12.39 9.15 -2.14
CA GLU A 71 -11.57 10.23 -1.56
C GLU A 71 -10.28 9.71 -0.92
N VAL A 72 -10.37 8.58 -0.22
CA VAL A 72 -9.19 7.87 0.35
C VAL A 72 -8.24 7.47 -0.77
N PHE A 73 -8.75 6.81 -1.82
CA PHE A 73 -7.95 6.44 -2.98
C PHE A 73 -7.25 7.63 -3.62
N ALA A 74 -8.01 8.71 -3.88
CA ALA A 74 -7.48 9.91 -4.52
C ALA A 74 -6.37 10.55 -3.69
N THR A 75 -6.58 10.63 -2.36
CA THR A 75 -5.58 11.15 -1.42
C THR A 75 -4.30 10.33 -1.43
N LEU A 76 -4.42 9.00 -1.30
CA LEU A 76 -3.26 8.10 -1.35
C LEU A 76 -2.50 8.21 -2.68
N ARG A 77 -3.24 8.39 -3.80
CA ARG A 77 -2.61 8.51 -5.12
C ARG A 77 -1.85 9.81 -5.27
N ILE A 78 -2.46 10.93 -4.89
CA ILE A 78 -1.79 12.24 -4.88
C ILE A 78 -0.56 12.17 -3.99
N TRP A 79 -0.70 11.66 -2.77
CA TRP A 79 0.39 11.54 -1.82
C TRP A 79 1.57 10.75 -2.37
N LYS A 80 1.30 9.56 -2.96
CA LYS A 80 2.33 8.74 -3.60
C LYS A 80 3.03 9.50 -4.73
N ASP A 81 2.28 10.26 -5.52
CA ASP A 81 2.79 10.95 -6.71
C ASP A 81 3.53 12.25 -6.38
N THR A 82 3.28 12.89 -5.23
CA THR A 82 3.88 14.19 -4.85
C THR A 82 4.98 14.11 -3.80
N GLU A 83 4.92 13.15 -2.87
CA GLU A 83 5.84 13.11 -1.72
C GLU A 83 6.73 11.85 -1.65
N TYR A 84 6.45 10.81 -2.45
CA TYR A 84 7.16 9.54 -2.37
C TYR A 84 8.02 9.19 -3.59
N ASP A 85 7.60 9.55 -4.81
CA ASP A 85 8.38 9.35 -6.05
C ASP A 85 9.40 10.47 -6.31
#